data_AF-A0A9X4G0R0-F1
#
_entry.id   AF-A0A9X4G0R0-F1
#
_cell.length_a   1.000
_cell.length_b   1.000
_cell.length_c   1.000
_cell.angle_alpha   90.00
_cell.angle_beta   90.00
_cell.angle_gamma   90.00
#
_symmetry.space_group_name_H-M   'P 1'
#
loop_
_entity.id
_entity.type
_entity.pdbx_description
1 polymer ?
#
loop_
_entity_poly.entity_id
_entity_poly.type
_entity_poly.pdbx_seq_one_letter_code
_entity_poly.pdbx_strand_id
1 'polypeptide(L)'
;MKMLSKATLLATTLGLFTATAFAADIPREIYRPNGKLVKADRQGNGEYEVEYRLRGNDVRAIAKNAISHAKRHGFRVTEAEIERDDADLKFERGDQELDIQIEVKDHNRIEYKADLDLDKN
;
A
#
# COMPACT_ATOMS: atom_id res chain seq x y z
N MET A 1 26.54 22.39 18.98
CA MET A 1 25.17 22.71 19.44
C MET A 1 24.23 21.64 18.93
N LYS A 2 23.42 21.12 19.86
CA LYS A 2 22.18 20.33 19.78
C LYS A 2 21.90 19.44 18.54
N MET A 3 21.80 18.16 18.88
CA MET A 3 21.20 17.03 18.18
C MET A 3 19.80 17.33 17.63
N LEU A 4 19.45 16.75 16.48
CA LEU A 4 18.10 16.25 16.23
C LEU A 4 18.21 14.90 15.52
N SER A 5 17.80 13.88 16.26
CA SER A 5 17.80 12.45 15.94
C SER A 5 17.08 12.17 14.62
N LYS A 6 17.75 11.50 13.69
CA LYS A 6 17.12 10.95 12.50
C LYS A 6 16.46 9.62 12.84
N ALA A 7 15.17 9.56 12.51
CA ALA A 7 14.37 8.39 12.21
C ALA A 7 14.34 7.27 13.26
N THR A 8 13.26 7.30 14.03
CA THR A 8 12.70 6.19 14.78
C THR A 8 12.74 4.90 13.95
N LEU A 9 13.36 3.87 14.53
CA LEU A 9 13.32 2.49 14.07
C LEU A 9 11.86 2.01 13.96
N LEU A 10 11.33 1.81 12.75
CA LEU A 10 10.17 0.93 12.57
C LEU A 10 10.65 -0.52 12.70
N ALA A 11 10.64 -1.02 13.93
CA ALA A 11 10.71 -2.43 14.21
C ALA A 11 9.30 -3.02 13.99
N THR A 12 9.01 -3.52 12.79
CA THR A 12 7.82 -4.32 12.55
C THR A 12 8.22 -5.79 12.45
N THR A 13 7.79 -6.53 13.45
CA THR A 13 7.92 -7.97 13.57
C THR A 13 7.28 -8.66 12.35
N LEU A 14 8.07 -9.41 11.59
CA LEU A 14 7.60 -10.35 10.58
C LEU A 14 6.86 -11.51 11.25
N GLY A 15 5.55 -11.34 11.44
CA GLY A 15 4.63 -12.42 11.80
C GLY A 15 4.43 -13.36 10.60
N LEU A 16 4.75 -14.64 10.77
CA LEU A 16 4.43 -15.70 9.83
C LEU A 16 2.91 -15.96 9.84
N PHE A 17 2.15 -15.26 8.99
CA PHE A 17 0.74 -15.56 8.78
C PHE A 17 0.59 -16.50 7.57
N THR A 18 0.24 -17.75 7.85
CA THR A 18 -0.29 -18.69 6.86
C THR A 18 -1.78 -18.83 7.11
N ALA A 19 -2.59 -18.06 6.38
CA ALA A 19 -4.02 -18.31 6.25
C ALA A 19 -4.49 -17.83 4.87
N THR A 20 -4.55 -18.76 3.92
CA THR A 20 -5.22 -18.53 2.64
C THR A 20 -6.71 -18.81 2.81
N ALA A 21 -7.53 -17.75 2.89
CA ALA A 21 -8.98 -17.83 2.67
C ALA A 21 -9.45 -16.54 2.00
N PHE A 22 -9.34 -16.48 0.67
CA PHE A 22 -9.88 -15.37 -0.11
C PHE A 22 -11.42 -15.40 -0.04
N ALA A 23 -11.99 -14.62 0.86
CA ALA A 23 -13.44 -14.36 0.95
C ALA A 23 -13.79 -12.91 1.30
N ALA A 24 -12.80 -12.03 1.50
CA ALA A 24 -13.03 -10.61 1.72
C ALA A 24 -13.12 -9.88 0.37
N ASP A 25 -14.24 -9.21 0.12
CA ASP A 25 -14.36 -8.28 -1.00
C ASP A 25 -13.40 -7.11 -0.79
N ILE A 26 -12.42 -6.97 -1.68
CA ILE A 26 -11.45 -5.88 -1.66
C ILE A 26 -12.21 -4.56 -1.88
N PRO A 27 -12.09 -3.56 -0.99
CA PRO A 27 -12.70 -2.24 -1.17
C PRO A 27 -12.38 -1.63 -2.54
N ARG A 28 -13.37 -0.93 -3.12
CA ARG A 28 -13.23 -0.32 -4.46
C ARG A 28 -12.23 0.84 -4.49
N GLU A 29 -11.92 1.40 -3.33
CA GLU A 29 -10.93 2.45 -3.11
C GLU A 29 -9.50 1.97 -3.37
N ILE A 30 -9.24 0.66 -3.18
CA ILE A 30 -7.93 0.05 -3.37
C ILE A 30 -7.75 -0.25 -4.86
N TYR A 31 -6.73 0.37 -5.46
CA TYR A 31 -6.34 0.09 -6.84
C TYR A 31 -5.91 -1.38 -6.99
N ARG A 32 -6.48 -2.07 -7.97
CA ARG A 32 -6.17 -3.48 -8.27
C ARG A 32 -5.22 -3.55 -9.47
N PRO A 33 -3.91 -3.74 -9.26
CA PRO A 33 -2.98 -3.83 -10.38
C PRO A 33 -3.09 -5.20 -11.07
N ASN A 34 -2.62 -5.32 -12.31
CA ASN A 34 -2.63 -6.58 -13.05
C ASN A 34 -1.55 -7.54 -12.51
N GLY A 35 -1.87 -8.27 -11.45
CA GLY A 35 -0.96 -9.16 -10.74
C GLY A 35 -1.67 -10.30 -10.02
N LYS A 36 -0.88 -11.20 -9.43
CA LYS A 36 -1.38 -12.26 -8.57
C LYS A 36 -1.72 -11.67 -7.20
N LEU A 37 -2.97 -11.78 -6.78
CA LEU A 37 -3.37 -11.50 -5.41
C LEU A 37 -2.69 -12.49 -4.45
N VAL A 38 -2.03 -11.98 -3.43
CA VAL A 38 -1.30 -12.76 -2.42
C VAL A 38 -2.03 -12.74 -1.08
N LYS A 39 -2.57 -11.57 -0.71
CA LYS A 39 -3.26 -11.33 0.55
C LYS A 39 -4.41 -10.37 0.32
N ALA A 40 -5.55 -10.60 0.97
CA ALA A 40 -6.68 -9.68 1.03
C ALA A 40 -7.43 -9.96 2.32
N ASP A 41 -7.11 -9.19 3.35
CA ASP A 41 -7.63 -9.37 4.69
C ASP A 41 -8.37 -8.12 5.15
N ARG A 42 -9.53 -8.34 5.77
CA ARG A 42 -10.21 -7.30 6.54
C ARG A 42 -9.75 -7.43 7.98
N GLN A 43 -9.02 -6.44 8.46
CA GLN A 43 -8.63 -6.36 9.85
C GLN A 43 -9.82 -5.81 10.68
N GLY A 44 -9.74 -5.92 12.01
CA GLY A 44 -10.77 -5.33 12.88
C GLY A 44 -10.88 -3.81 12.66
N ASN A 45 -11.98 -3.20 13.10
CA ASN A 45 -12.14 -1.73 13.13
C ASN A 45 -12.10 -1.00 11.76
N GLY A 46 -12.41 -1.68 10.66
CA GLY A 46 -12.54 -0.98 9.36
C GLY A 46 -11.27 -0.95 8.52
N GLU A 47 -10.16 -1.49 9.02
CA GLU A 47 -8.89 -1.61 8.30
C GLU A 47 -8.91 -2.77 7.27
N TYR A 48 -8.29 -2.55 6.12
CA TYR A 48 -8.12 -3.55 5.06
C TYR A 48 -6.70 -3.55 4.55
N GLU A 49 -6.11 -4.74 4.39
CA GLU A 49 -4.78 -4.92 3.83
C GLU A 49 -4.85 -5.81 2.59
N VAL A 50 -4.16 -5.40 1.52
CA VAL A 50 -4.09 -6.14 0.26
C VAL A 50 -2.66 -6.18 -0.27
N GLU A 51 -2.19 -7.37 -0.66
CA GLU A 51 -0.90 -7.57 -1.33
C GLU A 51 -1.08 -8.21 -2.71
N TYR A 52 -0.44 -7.63 -3.72
CA TYR A 52 -0.28 -8.21 -5.04
C TYR A 52 1.19 -8.45 -5.40
N ARG A 53 1.43 -9.52 -6.15
CA ARG A 53 2.72 -9.79 -6.82
C ARG A 53 2.58 -9.61 -8.31
N LEU A 54 3.46 -8.78 -8.87
CA LEU A 54 3.51 -8.44 -10.29
C LEU A 54 4.88 -8.78 -10.87
N ARG A 55 4.96 -8.90 -12.20
CA ARG A 55 6.23 -8.92 -12.91
C ARG A 55 6.60 -7.49 -13.32
N GLY A 56 7.85 -7.10 -13.09
CA GLY A 56 8.35 -5.79 -13.48
C GLY A 56 9.60 -5.38 -12.70
N ASN A 57 10.17 -4.25 -13.11
CA ASN A 57 11.36 -3.64 -12.51
C ASN A 57 11.28 -2.09 -12.49
N ASP A 58 10.09 -1.54 -12.74
CA ASP A 58 9.82 -0.10 -12.67
C ASP A 58 8.42 0.12 -12.09
N VAL A 59 8.35 0.75 -10.92
CA VAL A 59 7.09 0.93 -10.17
C VAL A 59 6.32 2.16 -10.60
N ARG A 60 6.95 3.09 -11.34
CA ARG A 60 6.41 4.45 -11.59
C ARG A 60 5.07 4.43 -12.31
N ALA A 61 4.88 3.49 -13.23
CA ALA A 61 3.61 3.34 -13.94
C ALA A 61 2.49 2.86 -13.00
N ILE A 62 2.79 1.91 -12.11
CA ILE A 62 1.83 1.37 -11.13
C ILE A 62 1.48 2.45 -10.11
N ALA A 63 2.48 3.19 -9.61
CA ALA A 63 2.29 4.32 -8.70
C ALA A 63 1.37 5.41 -9.30
N LYS A 64 1.61 5.81 -10.55
CA LYS A 64 0.76 6.79 -11.25
C LYS A 64 -0.68 6.31 -11.43
N ASN A 65 -0.88 5.02 -11.69
CA ASN A 65 -2.21 4.42 -11.81
C ASN A 65 -2.92 4.38 -10.46
N ALA A 66 -2.20 4.04 -9.38
CA ALA A 66 -2.71 4.06 -8.02
C ALA A 66 -3.15 5.48 -7.60
N ILE A 67 -2.30 6.49 -7.85
CA ILE A 67 -2.65 7.90 -7.60
C ILE A 67 -3.90 8.31 -8.37
N SER A 68 -3.95 7.99 -9.67
CA SER A 68 -5.09 8.34 -10.52
C SER A 68 -6.37 7.65 -10.06
N HIS A 69 -6.26 6.42 -9.58
CA HIS A 69 -7.37 5.66 -9.01
C HIS A 69 -7.86 6.28 -7.71
N ALA A 70 -6.99 6.50 -6.72
CA ALA A 70 -7.34 7.11 -5.44
C ALA A 70 -8.04 8.48 -5.64
N LYS A 71 -7.51 9.32 -6.54
CA LYS A 71 -8.12 10.62 -6.89
C LYS A 71 -9.55 10.49 -7.46
N ARG A 72 -9.83 9.49 -8.29
CA ARG A 72 -11.20 9.24 -8.78
C ARG A 72 -12.16 8.81 -7.67
N HIS A 73 -11.62 8.24 -6.59
CA HIS A 73 -12.36 7.90 -5.38
C HIS A 73 -12.40 9.05 -4.36
N GLY A 74 -11.95 10.26 -4.72
CA GLY A 74 -12.06 11.44 -3.87
C GLY A 74 -10.96 11.60 -2.83
N PHE A 75 -9.94 10.74 -2.85
CA PHE A 75 -8.76 10.90 -2.01
C PHE A 75 -7.85 12.02 -2.53
N ARG A 76 -7.21 12.73 -1.60
CA ARG A 76 -6.13 13.68 -1.86
C ARG A 76 -4.80 13.01 -1.54
N VAL A 77 -3.79 13.28 -2.35
CA VAL A 77 -2.40 12.84 -2.07
C VAL A 77 -1.84 13.74 -0.97
N THR A 78 -1.37 13.16 0.12
CA THR A 78 -0.69 13.87 1.21
C THR A 78 0.83 13.67 1.16
N GLU A 79 1.27 12.50 0.70
CA GLU A 79 2.67 12.15 0.50
C GLU A 79 2.83 11.32 -0.77
N ALA A 80 3.90 11.55 -1.52
CA ALA A 80 4.23 10.76 -2.71
C ALA A 80 5.73 10.82 -2.99
N GLU A 81 6.42 9.74 -2.61
CA GLU A 81 7.80 9.47 -2.97
C GLU A 81 7.78 8.39 -4.06
N ILE A 82 8.36 8.70 -5.23
CA ILE A 82 8.30 7.79 -6.37
C ILE A 82 9.67 7.72 -7.02
N GLU A 83 10.35 6.61 -6.76
CA GLU A 83 11.60 6.24 -7.41
C GLU A 83 11.34 5.21 -8.51
N ARG A 84 12.40 4.67 -9.11
CA ARG A 84 12.26 3.67 -10.18
C ARG A 84 11.83 2.32 -9.60
N ASP A 85 12.46 1.92 -8.53
CA ASP A 85 12.36 0.62 -7.87
C ASP A 85 11.49 0.63 -6.63
N ASP A 86 11.13 1.80 -6.12
CA ASP A 86 10.32 1.95 -4.93
C ASP A 86 9.35 3.14 -5.03
N ALA A 87 8.19 3.04 -4.38
CA ALA A 87 7.23 4.13 -4.28
C ALA A 87 6.35 4.01 -3.03
N ASP A 88 6.34 5.08 -2.25
CA ASP A 88 5.54 5.27 -1.05
C ASP A 88 4.52 6.38 -1.28
N LEU A 89 3.24 6.04 -1.13
CA LEU A 89 2.13 6.95 -1.41
C LEU A 89 1.18 6.96 -0.21
N LYS A 90 0.80 8.16 0.23
CA LYS A 90 -0.23 8.33 1.25
C LYS A 90 -1.35 9.23 0.75
N PHE A 91 -2.57 8.86 1.13
CA PHE A 91 -3.76 9.56 0.72
C PHE A 91 -4.76 9.72 1.86
N GLU A 92 -5.53 10.80 1.82
CA GLU A 92 -6.59 11.08 2.80
C GLU A 92 -7.92 11.45 2.15
N ARG A 93 -9.02 11.03 2.79
CA ARG A 93 -10.41 11.40 2.45
C ARG A 93 -11.26 11.47 3.72
N GLY A 94 -11.38 12.67 4.30
CA GLY A 94 -12.04 12.81 5.62
C GLY A 94 -11.24 12.06 6.67
N ASP A 95 -11.90 11.19 7.43
CA ASP A 95 -11.26 10.34 8.46
C ASP A 95 -10.71 9.02 7.89
N GLN A 96 -10.50 8.94 6.58
CA GLN A 96 -9.98 7.74 5.91
C GLN A 96 -8.55 7.97 5.44
N GLU A 97 -7.72 6.95 5.61
CA GLU A 97 -6.33 6.92 5.17
C GLU A 97 -6.11 5.72 4.24
N LEU A 98 -5.39 5.96 3.15
CA LEU A 98 -4.95 4.91 2.24
C LEU A 98 -3.43 5.05 2.09
N ASP A 99 -2.72 4.01 2.46
CA ASP A 99 -1.28 3.91 2.28
C ASP A 99 -0.97 2.84 1.22
N ILE A 100 -0.02 3.14 0.34
CA ILE A 100 0.40 2.23 -0.73
C ILE A 100 1.93 2.21 -0.79
N GLN A 101 2.50 1.02 -0.69
CA GLN A 101 3.93 0.75 -0.88
C GLN A 101 4.12 -0.15 -2.09
N ILE A 102 5.04 0.22 -2.98
CA ILE A 102 5.32 -0.52 -4.21
C ILE A 102 6.82 -0.70 -4.38
N GLU A 103 7.31 -1.93 -4.31
CA GLU A 103 8.75 -2.19 -4.29
C GLU A 103 9.13 -3.27 -5.30
N VAL A 104 10.21 -3.03 -6.06
CA VAL A 104 10.88 -4.05 -6.87
C VAL A 104 11.69 -4.95 -5.93
N LYS A 105 11.34 -6.23 -5.94
CA LYS A 105 12.07 -7.33 -5.32
C LYS A 105 12.91 -8.07 -6.37
N ASP A 106 13.75 -8.99 -5.89
CA ASP A 106 14.57 -9.84 -6.75
C ASP A 106 13.76 -10.56 -7.85
N HIS A 107 14.44 -10.93 -8.93
CA HIS A 107 13.89 -11.70 -10.05
C HIS A 107 12.75 -10.98 -10.81
N ASN A 108 12.85 -9.65 -10.97
CA ASN A 108 11.85 -8.82 -11.66
C ASN A 108 10.44 -9.00 -11.10
N ARG A 109 10.34 -9.06 -9.77
CA ARG A 109 9.07 -9.12 -9.04
C ARG A 109 8.79 -7.74 -8.46
N ILE A 110 7.56 -7.26 -8.57
CA ILE A 110 7.09 -6.11 -7.82
C ILE A 110 6.11 -6.61 -6.76
N GLU A 111 6.28 -6.13 -5.54
CA GLU A 111 5.30 -6.24 -4.47
C GLU A 111 4.52 -4.92 -4.40
N TYR A 112 3.20 -5.02 -4.42
CA TYR A 112 2.29 -3.90 -4.23
C TYR A 112 1.49 -4.20 -2.97
N LYS A 113 1.56 -3.31 -1.98
CA LYS A 113 0.81 -3.39 -0.73
C LYS A 113 -0.06 -2.15 -0.60
N ALA A 114 -1.29 -2.34 -0.16
CA ALA A 114 -2.21 -1.25 0.11
C ALA A 114 -2.96 -1.51 1.41
N ASP A 115 -2.94 -0.52 2.28
CA ASP A 115 -3.62 -0.51 3.57
C ASP A 115 -4.65 0.62 3.56
N LEU A 116 -5.91 0.28 3.79
CA LEU A 116 -7.02 1.23 3.84
C LEU A 116 -7.61 1.22 5.24
N ASP A 117 -7.54 2.36 5.91
CA ASP A 117 -8.27 2.65 7.13
C ASP A 117 -9.55 3.45 6.79
N LEU A 118 -10.71 2.92 7.17
CA LEU A 118 -12.01 3.54 6.92
C LEU A 118 -12.42 4.53 8.01
N ASP A 119 -11.74 4.54 9.15
CA ASP A 119 -12.09 5.31 10.32
C ASP A 119 -10.87 5.49 11.24
N LYS A 120 -10.26 6.68 11.18
CA LYS A 120 -9.28 7.19 12.18
C LYS A 120 -9.95 7.29 13.55
N ASN A 121 -10.15 6.16 14.24
CA ASN A 121 -10.65 6.10 15.62
C ASN A 121 -9.55 6.40 16.65
#